data_AF-A0A7Y2AK45-F1
#
_entry.id   AF-A0A7Y2AK45-F1
#
_cell.length_a   1.000
_cell.length_b   1.000
_cell.length_c   1.000
_cell.angle_alpha   90.00
_cell.angle_beta   90.00
_cell.angle_gamma   90.00
#
_symmetry.space_group_name_H-M   'P 1'
#
loop_
_entity.id
_entity.type
_entity.pdbx_description
1 polymer ?
#
loop_
_entity_poly.entity_id
_entity_poly.type
_entity_poly.pdbx_seq_one_letter_code
_entity_poly.pdbx_strand_id
1 'polypeptide(L)'
;MPGVSNLPGPDAGRNWPDRDKYKNVEKVPGMCQLCSTVCGIVGYVKEGRLIKVEGNPKDPNSRGYLCARGQAALNHQYHPE
;
A
#
# COMPACT_ATOMS: atom_id res chain seq x y z
N MET A 1 20.71 -4.02 -17.96
CA MET A 1 19.52 -4.65 -17.33
C MET A 1 19.88 -5.05 -15.91
N PRO A 2 19.57 -4.24 -14.88
CA PRO A 2 19.83 -4.62 -13.49
C PRO A 2 18.64 -5.45 -13.00
N GLY A 3 18.56 -6.68 -13.52
CA GLY A 3 17.43 -7.61 -13.35
C GLY A 3 17.77 -8.87 -12.56
N VAL A 4 18.80 -8.84 -11.71
CA VAL A 4 19.02 -9.90 -10.71
C VAL A 4 18.85 -9.23 -9.35
N SER A 5 17.75 -9.56 -8.69
CA SER A 5 17.46 -9.10 -7.33
C SER A 5 18.63 -9.46 -6.42
N ASN A 6 19.32 -8.45 -5.88
CA ASN A 6 20.29 -8.61 -4.78
C ASN A 6 19.59 -8.96 -3.45
N LEU A 7 18.58 -9.82 -3.50
CA LEU A 7 17.89 -10.29 -2.33
C LEU A 7 18.64 -11.52 -1.84
N PRO A 8 19.30 -11.46 -0.67
CA PRO A 8 19.74 -12.64 0.06
C PRO A 8 18.67 -13.73 0.01
N GLY A 9 19.11 -14.94 -0.31
CA GLY A 9 18.26 -16.10 -0.53
C GLY A 9 17.35 -16.43 0.66
N PRO A 10 16.43 -17.40 0.49
CA PRO A 10 15.42 -17.76 1.48
C PRO A 10 15.97 -18.12 2.87
N ASP A 11 17.26 -18.44 2.97
CA ASP A 11 17.95 -18.79 4.23
C ASP A 11 18.52 -17.59 4.99
N ALA A 12 18.50 -16.40 4.41
CA ALA A 12 18.79 -15.18 5.15
C ALA A 12 17.57 -14.90 6.04
N GLY A 13 17.64 -15.33 7.31
CA GLY A 13 16.65 -15.08 8.37
C GLY A 13 16.54 -13.59 8.74
N ARG A 14 16.31 -12.75 7.74
CA ARG A 14 16.03 -11.33 7.88
C ARG A 14 14.53 -11.18 7.96
N ASN A 15 14.12 -10.41 8.95
CA ASN A 15 12.76 -10.01 9.23
C ASN A 15 12.24 -9.16 8.05
N TRP A 16 11.83 -9.82 6.98
CA TRP A 16 11.39 -9.21 5.73
C TRP A 16 9.91 -9.54 5.50
N PRO A 17 9.05 -8.53 5.29
CA PRO A 17 9.29 -7.11 5.45
C PRO A 17 9.59 -6.72 6.91
N ASP A 18 10.28 -5.60 7.12
CA ASP A 18 10.56 -5.08 8.46
C ASP A 18 9.27 -4.98 9.28
N ARG A 19 9.27 -5.56 10.50
CA ARG A 19 8.13 -5.51 11.42
C ARG A 19 7.73 -4.07 11.76
N ASP A 20 8.68 -3.14 11.70
CA ASP A 20 8.49 -1.75 12.05
C ASP A 20 8.10 -0.87 10.84
N LYS A 21 7.83 -1.48 9.68
CA LYS A 21 7.42 -0.77 8.45
C LYS A 21 6.27 0.21 8.66
N TYR A 22 5.34 -0.11 9.57
CA TYR A 22 4.14 0.70 9.84
C TYR A 22 4.25 1.61 11.08
N LYS A 23 5.43 1.72 11.72
CA LYS A 23 5.64 2.67 12.82
C LYS A 23 5.83 4.10 12.29
N ASN A 24 5.33 5.08 13.03
CA ASN A 24 5.43 6.53 12.74
C ASN A 24 4.87 6.93 11.36
N VAL A 25 3.78 6.29 10.96
CA VAL A 25 3.09 6.54 9.69
C VAL A 25 1.95 7.52 9.91
N GLU A 26 1.81 8.46 8.99
CA GLU A 26 0.66 9.35 8.93
C GLU A 26 -0.50 8.64 8.20
N LYS A 27 -1.71 8.73 8.76
CA LYS A 27 -2.92 8.17 8.16
C LYS A 27 -3.68 9.29 7.45
N VAL A 28 -3.70 9.25 6.13
CA VAL A 28 -4.35 10.25 5.28
C VAL A 28 -5.62 9.65 4.67
N PRO A 29 -6.81 10.21 4.91
CA PRO A 29 -8.03 9.77 4.26
C PRO A 29 -8.02 10.17 2.77
N GLY A 30 -8.56 9.31 1.91
CA GLY A 30 -8.63 9.55 0.47
C GLY A 30 -9.71 8.72 -0.21
N MET A 31 -9.68 8.70 -1.55
CA MET A 31 -10.62 7.95 -2.38
C MET A 31 -9.87 7.14 -3.45
N CYS A 32 -10.26 5.88 -3.64
CA CYS A 32 -9.70 5.00 -4.67
C CYS A 32 -10.29 5.33 -6.04
N GLN A 33 -9.45 5.63 -7.03
CA GLN A 33 -9.88 6.03 -8.39
C GLN A 33 -9.74 4.91 -9.45
N LEU A 34 -9.60 3.65 -9.02
CA LEU A 34 -9.36 2.54 -9.95
C LEU A 34 -10.64 1.99 -10.61
N CYS A 35 -11.81 2.30 -10.07
CA CYS A 35 -13.10 1.88 -10.64
C CYS A 35 -14.19 2.89 -10.31
N SER A 36 -15.36 2.74 -10.93
CA SER A 36 -16.50 3.64 -10.77
C SER A 36 -17.11 3.68 -9.37
N THR A 37 -16.83 2.71 -8.50
CA THR A 37 -17.35 2.68 -7.11
C THR A 37 -16.72 3.76 -6.22
N VAL A 38 -15.51 4.22 -6.56
CA VAL A 38 -14.80 5.29 -5.85
C VAL A 38 -14.79 5.08 -4.32
N CYS A 39 -14.30 3.92 -3.87
CA CYS A 39 -14.32 3.57 -2.45
C CYS A 39 -13.46 4.55 -1.61
N GLY A 40 -13.93 4.90 -0.41
CA GLY A 40 -13.13 5.63 0.57
C GLY A 40 -11.99 4.77 1.11
N ILE A 41 -10.80 5.36 1.21
CA ILE A 41 -9.58 4.67 1.63
C ILE A 41 -8.82 5.47 2.69
N VAL A 42 -7.92 4.79 3.38
CA VAL A 42 -6.92 5.38 4.27
C VAL A 42 -5.55 5.01 3.74
N GLY A 43 -4.79 6.01 3.33
CA GLY A 43 -3.39 5.89 2.94
C GLY A 43 -2.47 5.99 4.15
N TYR A 44 -1.51 5.09 4.24
CA TYR A 44 -0.44 5.14 5.23
C TYR A 44 0.79 5.76 4.57
N VAL A 45 1.16 6.96 5.02
CA VAL A 45 2.26 7.75 4.45
C VAL A 45 3.44 7.74 5.42
N LYS A 46 4.63 7.45 4.92
CA LYS A 46 5.89 7.52 5.66
C LYS A 46 6.89 8.29 4.83
N GLU A 47 7.52 9.30 5.42
CA GLU A 47 8.54 10.13 4.74
C GLU A 47 8.03 10.70 3.39
N GLY A 48 6.76 11.14 3.37
CA GLY A 48 6.11 11.67 2.17
C GLY A 48 5.74 10.63 1.10
N ARG A 49 5.98 9.33 1.35
CA ARG A 49 5.65 8.23 0.43
C ARG A 49 4.51 7.37 0.96
N LEU A 50 3.56 7.04 0.09
CA LEU A 50 2.49 6.10 0.38
C LEU A 50 3.04 4.67 0.44
N ILE A 51 2.93 4.01 1.60
CA ILE A 51 3.48 2.67 1.85
C ILE A 51 2.43 1.57 1.95
N LYS A 52 1.16 1.93 2.19
CA LYS A 52 0.01 1.01 2.23
C LYS A 52 -1.29 1.78 2.03
N VAL A 53 -2.31 1.10 1.51
CA VAL A 53 -3.68 1.58 1.44
C VAL A 53 -4.61 0.56 2.07
N GLU A 54 -5.54 1.02 2.89
CA GLU A 54 -6.63 0.20 3.46
C GLU A 54 -7.98 0.85 3.19
N GLY A 55 -9.07 0.08 3.31
CA GLY A 55 -10.41 0.64 3.22
C GLY A 55 -10.69 1.55 4.40
N ASN A 56 -11.48 2.61 4.20
CA ASN A 56 -11.90 3.46 5.31
C ASN A 56 -13.09 2.79 6.05
N PRO A 57 -12.99 2.48 7.35
CA PRO A 57 -14.09 1.88 8.10
C PRO A 57 -15.37 2.74 8.12
N LYS A 58 -15.23 4.05 7.95
CA LYS A 58 -16.34 5.01 7.94
C LYS A 58 -17.01 5.16 6.57
N ASP A 59 -16.40 4.64 5.51
CA ASP A 59 -16.94 4.75 4.17
C ASP A 59 -17.99 3.66 3.94
N PRO A 60 -19.21 3.99 3.47
CA PRO A 60 -20.29 3.02 3.29
C PRO A 60 -19.98 1.96 2.23
N ASN A 61 -19.14 2.28 1.26
CA ASN A 61 -18.79 1.37 0.16
C ASN A 61 -17.74 0.33 0.60
N SER A 62 -16.63 0.78 1.18
CA SER A 62 -15.53 -0.10 1.62
C SER A 62 -15.77 -0.74 2.98
N ARG A 63 -16.36 -0.03 3.95
CA ARG A 63 -16.53 -0.47 5.34
C ARG A 63 -15.25 -1.04 5.95
N GLY A 64 -14.10 -0.47 5.58
CA GLY A 64 -12.78 -0.92 6.05
C GLY A 64 -12.10 -1.98 5.17
N TYR A 65 -12.78 -2.51 4.15
CA TYR A 65 -12.26 -3.53 3.25
C TYR A 65 -11.91 -2.95 1.88
N LEU A 66 -10.94 -3.56 1.21
CA LEU A 66 -10.48 -3.13 -0.09
C LEU A 66 -10.32 -4.33 -1.03
N CYS A 67 -10.73 -4.18 -2.29
CA CYS A 67 -10.54 -5.21 -3.31
C CYS A 67 -9.07 -5.30 -3.75
N ALA A 68 -8.72 -6.37 -4.48
CA ALA A 68 -7.37 -6.59 -4.98
C ALA A 68 -6.81 -5.41 -5.80
N ARG A 69 -7.66 -4.75 -6.60
CA ARG A 69 -7.27 -3.56 -7.36
C ARG A 69 -6.88 -2.40 -6.44
N GLY A 70 -7.71 -2.10 -5.44
CA GLY A 70 -7.41 -1.06 -4.46
C GLY A 70 -6.14 -1.35 -3.65
N GLN A 71 -5.90 -2.61 -3.30
CA GLN A 71 -4.65 -3.01 -2.63
C GLN A 71 -3.43 -2.83 -3.54
N ALA A 72 -3.60 -3.03 -4.85
CA ALA A 72 -2.58 -2.79 -5.87
C ALA A 72 -2.43 -1.30 -6.27
N ALA A 73 -3.16 -0.36 -5.65
CA ALA A 73 -3.12 1.06 -6.02
C ALA A 73 -1.71 1.66 -5.91
N LEU A 74 -0.85 1.17 -5.02
CA LEU A 74 0.54 1.62 -4.92
C LEU A 74 1.35 1.32 -6.18
N ASN A 75 1.09 0.17 -6.83
CA ASN A 75 1.79 -0.19 -8.06
C ASN A 75 1.39 0.76 -9.18
N HIS A 76 0.11 1.15 -9.25
CA HIS A 76 -0.35 2.16 -10.21
C HIS A 76 0.25 3.55 -9.92
N GLN A 77 0.33 3.96 -8.64
CA GLN A 77 0.82 5.28 -8.26
C GLN A 77 2.32 5.48 -8.52
N TYR A 78 3.11 4.41 -8.40
CA TYR A 78 4.58 4.44 -8.51
C TYR A 78 5.09 3.64 -9.72
N HIS A 79 4.24 3.35 -10.71
CA HIS A 79 4.67 2.69 -11.93
C HIS A 79 5.68 3.59 -12.67
N PRO A 80 6.91 3.12 -12.95
CA PRO A 80 7.82 3.85 -13.84
C PRO A 80 7.29 3.75 -15.29
N GLU A 81 7.40 4.81 -16.08
CA GLU A 81 7.09 4.71 -17.51
C GLU A 81 8.03 3.76 -18.27
#